data_AF-A0A5C1DKB5-F1
#
_entry.id   AF-A0A5C1DKB5-F1
#
_cell.length_a   1.000
_cell.length_b   1.000
_cell.length_c   1.000
_cell.angle_alpha   90.00
_cell.angle_beta   90.00
_cell.angle_gamma   90.00
#
_symmetry.space_group_name_H-M   'P 1'
#
loop_
_entity.id
_entity.type
_entity.pdbx_description
1 polymer ?
#
loop_
_entity_poly.entity_id
_entity_poly.type
_entity_poly.pdbx_seq_one_letter_code
_entity_poly.pdbx_strand_id
1 'polypeptide(L)' 'MTATGTVRTSDMVVFNYQRPVRARRVELQGGSRLWLVEMLDRRCQVWVWQDESTGADAALERARRLSLMLD' A
#
# COMPACT_ATOMS: atom_id res chain seq x y z
N MET A 1 9.66 -3.06 -23.24
CA MET A 1 8.46 -2.22 -23.00
C MET A 1 7.45 -3.05 -22.24
N THR A 2 7.50 -3.04 -20.91
CA THR A 2 6.56 -3.79 -20.06
C THR A 2 5.23 -3.04 -20.05
N ALA A 3 4.18 -3.70 -20.56
CA ALA A 3 2.84 -3.16 -20.62
C ALA A 3 2.39 -2.72 -19.22
N THR A 4 2.10 -1.42 -19.07
CA THR A 4 1.41 -0.86 -17.91
C THR A 4 -0.02 -1.37 -17.90
N GLY A 5 -0.20 -2.61 -17.43
CA GLY A 5 -1.52 -3.17 -17.16
C GLY A 5 -2.25 -2.24 -16.20
N THR A 6 -3.49 -1.89 -16.54
CA THR A 6 -4.31 -0.95 -15.76
C THR A 6 -4.55 -1.53 -14.37
N VAL A 7 -3.75 -1.12 -13.39
CA VAL A 7 -3.95 -1.48 -11.99
C VAL A 7 -5.16 -0.71 -11.48
N ARG A 8 -6.32 -1.36 -11.43
CA ARG A 8 -7.53 -0.71 -10.92
C ARG A 8 -7.44 -0.67 -9.40
N THR A 9 -7.20 0.52 -8.87
CA THR A 9 -7.25 0.76 -7.42
C THR A 9 -8.72 0.81 -7.02
N SER A 10 -9.15 -0.11 -6.16
CA SER A 10 -10.55 -0.18 -5.72
C SER A 10 -10.78 0.50 -4.38
N ASP A 11 -9.84 0.33 -3.45
CA ASP A 11 -9.94 0.82 -2.08
C ASP A 11 -8.58 1.31 -1.61
N MET A 12 -8.57 2.36 -0.79
CA MET A 12 -7.35 2.93 -0.23
C MET A 12 -7.62 3.48 1.16
N VAL A 13 -6.82 3.04 2.13
CA VAL A 13 -6.85 3.55 3.51
C VAL A 13 -5.48 4.14 3.82
N VAL A 14 -5.46 5.35 4.36
CA VAL A 14 -4.22 6.06 4.71
C VAL A 14 -4.18 6.25 6.23
N PHE A 15 -3.08 5.82 6.83
CA PHE A 15 -2.70 6.11 8.20
C PHE A 15 -1.65 7.21 8.20
N ASN A 16 -1.95 8.33 8.85
CA ASN A 16 -1.08 9.51 8.87
C ASN A 16 -0.74 9.90 10.32
N TYR A 17 -0.15 8.96 11.07
CA TYR A 17 0.36 9.22 12.41
C TYR A 17 1.79 9.78 12.34
N GLN A 18 2.79 9.00 12.74
CA GLN A 18 4.20 9.43 12.73
C GLN A 18 4.72 9.55 11.29
N ARG A 19 4.36 8.57 10.46
CA ARG A 19 4.68 8.55 9.03
C ARG A 19 3.45 8.19 8.19
N PRO A 20 3.29 8.77 7.00
CA PRO A 20 2.18 8.44 6.11
C PRO A 20 2.40 7.04 5.53
N VAL A 21 1.47 6.13 5.82
CA VAL A 21 1.45 4.76 5.28
C VAL A 21 0.06 4.50 4.75
N ARG A 22 -0.06 3.84 3.61
CA ARG A 22 -1.34 3.49 3.02
C ARG A 22 -1.42 2.00 2.73
N ALA A 23 -2.61 1.45 2.88
CA ALA A 23 -2.98 0.16 2.34
C ALA A 23 -3.86 0.40 1.11
N ARG A 24 -3.43 -0.09 -0.05
CA ARG A 24 -4.09 0.12 -1.33
C ARG A 24 -4.48 -1.21 -1.96
N ARG A 25 -5.77 -1.42 -2.22
CA ARG A 25 -6.24 -2.61 -2.92
C ARG A 25 -6.10 -2.44 -4.42
N VAL A 26 -5.35 -3.35 -5.02
CA VAL A 26 -5.09 -3.42 -6.44
C VAL A 26 -5.67 -4.70 -7.02
N GLU A 27 -6.24 -4.59 -8.22
CA GLU A 27 -6.63 -5.74 -9.03
C GLU A 27 -5.56 -5.99 -10.09
N LEU A 28 -5.02 -7.21 -10.11
CA LEU A 28 -4.00 -7.66 -11.04
C LEU A 28 -4.65 -8.20 -12.32
N GLN A 29 -3.89 -8.21 -13.42
CA GLN A 29 -4.31 -8.88 -14.64
C GLN A 29 -4.52 -10.38 -14.34
N GLY A 30 -5.75 -10.86 -14.52
CA GLY A 30 -6.17 -12.20 -14.10
C GLY A 30 -7.21 -12.22 -12.97
N GLY A 31 -7.63 -11.06 -12.45
CA GLY A 31 -8.73 -10.93 -11.49
C GLY A 31 -8.34 -11.15 -10.03
N SER A 32 -7.07 -11.47 -9.76
CA SER A 32 -6.54 -11.55 -8.40
C SER A 32 -6.48 -10.18 -7.76
N ARG A 33 -6.86 -10.10 -6.48
CA ARG A 33 -6.83 -8.87 -5.69
C ARG A 33 -5.73 -8.96 -4.65
N LEU A 34 -4.98 -7.88 -4.51
CA LEU A 34 -3.88 -7.77 -3.57
C LEU A 34 -3.97 -6.43 -2.85
N TRP A 35 -3.59 -6.42 -1.59
CA TRP A 35 -3.38 -5.20 -0.83
C TRP A 35 -1.89 -4.89 -0.79
N LEU A 36 -1.54 -3.72 -1.28
CA LEU A 36 -0.19 -3.17 -1.19
C LEU A 36 -0.11 -2.25 0.01
N VAL A 37 0.89 -2.47 0.87
CA VAL A 37 1.23 -1.55 1.95
C VAL A 37 2.38 -0.69 1.47
N GLU A 38 2.15 0.62 1.40
CA GLU A 38 3.10 1.58 0.87
C GLU A 38 3.37 2.68 1.91
N MET A 39 4.63 3.10 2.07
CA MET A 39 5.04 4.18 2.95
C MET A 39 5.48 5.39 2.12
N LEU A 40 5.09 6.59 2.53
CA LEU A 40 5.55 7.80 1.85
C LEU A 40 6.99 8.11 2.25
N ASP A 41 7.90 8.05 1.29
CA ASP A 41 9.22 8.65 1.42
C ASP A 41 9.08 10.17 1.31
N ARG A 42 9.35 10.88 2.41
CA ARG A 42 9.18 12.34 2.48
C ARG A 42 10.23 13.11 1.68
N ARG A 43 11.39 12.51 1.36
CA ARG A 43 12.46 13.19 0.63
C ARG A 43 12.15 13.26 -0.86
N CYS A 44 11.71 12.14 -1.41
CA CYS A 44 11.40 11.98 -2.82
C CYS A 44 9.91 12.20 -3.12
N GLN A 45 9.05 12.31 -2.10
CA GLN A 45 7.59 12.45 -2.23
C GLN A 45 6.96 11.30 -3.03
N VAL A 46 7.47 10.07 -2.84
CA VAL A 46 7.00 8.86 -3.52
C VAL A 46 6.54 7.81 -2.52
N TRP A 47 5.53 7.05 -2.90
CA TRP A 47 5.06 5.90 -2.13
C TRP A 47 5.93 4.69 -2.45
N VAL A 48 6.65 4.20 -1.44
CA VAL A 48 7.54 3.05 -1.54
C VAL A 48 6.80 1.83 -1.03
N TRP A 49 6.84 0.75 -1.81
CA TRP A 49 6.24 -0.52 -1.43
C TRP A 49 7.00 -1.15 -0.25
N GLN A 50 6.28 -1.54 0.78
CA GLN A 50 6.84 -2.13 2.00
C GLN A 50 6.46 -3.60 2.19
N ASP A 51 5.22 -3.95 1.88
CA ASP A 51 4.67 -5.30 2.09
C ASP A 51 3.42 -5.51 1.22
N GLU A 52 3.02 -6.76 1.02
CA GLU A 52 1.80 -7.12 0.30
C GLU A 52 1.03 -8.23 1.00
N SER A 53 -0.29 -8.21 0.90
CA SER A 53 -1.14 -9.25 1.47
C SER A 53 -2.40 -9.49 0.63
N THR A 54 -2.87 -10.73 0.61
CA THR A 54 -4.15 -11.10 0.00
C THR A 54 -5.34 -10.72 0.90
N GLY A 55 -5.10 -10.50 2.20
CA GLY A 55 -6.12 -10.15 3.19
C GLY A 55 -6.13 -8.68 3.57
N ALA A 56 -7.32 -8.08 3.69
CA ALA A 56 -7.47 -6.68 4.07
C ALA A 56 -6.99 -6.42 5.51
N ASP A 57 -7.40 -7.25 6.48
CA ASP A 57 -7.03 -7.06 7.89
C ASP A 57 -5.51 -7.09 8.11
N ALA A 58 -4.82 -8.06 7.49
CA ALA A 58 -3.37 -8.18 7.59
C ALA A 58 -2.66 -6.95 6.99
N ALA A 59 -3.12 -6.46 5.83
CA ALA A 59 -2.56 -5.26 5.20
C ALA A 59 -2.82 -3.99 6.03
N LEU A 60 -4.02 -3.85 6.60
CA LEU A 60 -4.39 -2.70 7.43
C LEU A 60 -3.63 -2.70 8.76
N GLU A 61 -3.52 -3.85 9.42
CA GLU A 61 -2.72 -4.00 10.65
C GLU A 61 -1.25 -3.66 10.39
N ARG A 62 -0.69 -4.13 9.27
CA ARG A 62 0.69 -3.81 8.89
C ARG A 62 0.87 -2.34 8.56
N ALA A 63 -0.03 -1.74 7.78
CA ALA A 63 0.00 -0.31 7.48
C ALA A 63 -0.09 0.54 8.75
N ARG A 64 -0.97 0.17 9.68
CA ARG A 64 -1.10 0.83 10.99
C ARG A 64 0.18 0.73 11.80
N ARG A 65 0.77 -0.47 11.94
CA ARG A 65 2.03 -0.66 12.68
C ARG A 65 3.14 0.21 12.10
N LEU A 66 3.33 0.19 10.78
CA LEU A 66 4.34 1.00 10.11
C LEU A 66 4.10 2.50 10.30
N SER A 67 2.85 2.97 10.31
CA SER A 67 2.53 4.38 10.53
C SER A 67 2.88 4.87 11.94
N LEU A 68 2.96 3.96 12.92
CA LEU A 68 3.28 4.24 14.32
C LEU A 68 4.77 4.10 14.64
N MET A 69 5.58 3.51 13.76
CA MET A 69 7.02 3.37 13.99
C MET A 69 7.69 4.75 13.92
N LEU A 70 8.34 5.11 15.02
CA LEU A 70 9.30 6.22 15.09
C LEU A 70 10.58 5.78 14.38
N ASP A 71 11.14 6.64 13.52
CA ASP A 71 12.46 6.41 12.92
C ASP A 71 13.55 6.62 13.98
#